data_AF-A0ABD0P248-F1
#
_entry.id   AF-A0ABD0P248-F1
#
_cell.length_a   1.000
_cell.length_b   1.000
_cell.length_c   1.000
_cell.angle_alpha   90.00
_cell.angle_beta   90.00
_cell.angle_gamma   90.00
#
_symmetry.space_group_name_H-M   'P 1'
#
loop_
_entity.id
_entity.type
_entity.pdbx_description
1 polymer ?
#
loop_
_entity_poly.entity_id
_entity_poly.type
_entity_poly.pdbx_seq_one_letter_code
_entity_poly.pdbx_strand_id
1 'polypeptide(L)' 'GLYAESHGLVDNNMYDPVFNASFSLSSSEKNNPRWYQGQPIWNTAMYQGLKAGTFFWPGSDVAINGSFPDIYMSYDG' A
#
# COMPACT_ATOMS: atom_id res chain seq x y z
N GLY A 1 -0.20 -11.55 3.17
CA GLY A 1 -0.71 -12.95 3.24
C GLY A 1 -1.80 -13.20 2.22
N LEU A 2 -1.73 -12.55 1.06
CA LEU A 2 -2.65 -12.72 -0.06
C LEU A 2 -1.78 -12.99 -1.29
N TYR A 3 -2.35 -13.62 -2.32
CA TYR A 3 -1.70 -13.70 -3.62
C TYR A 3 -1.77 -12.36 -4.34
N ALA A 4 -0.87 -12.15 -5.30
CA ALA A 4 -0.74 -10.89 -6.03
C ALA A 4 -2.02 -10.48 -6.74
N GLU A 5 -2.71 -11.44 -7.35
CA GLU A 5 -4.02 -11.27 -7.98
C GLU A 5 -5.12 -10.78 -7.01
N SER A 6 -4.98 -11.04 -5.71
CA SER A 6 -5.97 -10.68 -4.70
C SER A 6 -5.66 -9.35 -4.00
N HIS A 7 -4.39 -8.97 -3.88
CA HIS A 7 -3.99 -7.70 -3.25
C HIS A 7 -3.74 -6.56 -4.24
N GLY A 8 -3.89 -6.80 -5.54
CA GLY A 8 -3.89 -5.77 -6.59
C GLY A 8 -2.51 -5.44 -7.15
N LEU A 9 -1.46 -5.47 -6.34
CA LEU A 9 -0.07 -5.25 -6.79
C LEU A 9 0.53 -6.52 -7.44
N VAL A 10 0.29 -6.72 -8.74
CA VAL A 10 0.81 -7.90 -9.46
C VAL A 10 2.26 -7.76 -9.92
N ASP A 11 2.74 -6.53 -10.12
CA ASP A 11 4.11 -6.22 -10.52
C ASP A 11 4.49 -4.78 -10.09
N ASN A 12 5.78 -4.45 -10.14
CA ASN A 12 6.32 -3.12 -9.90
C ASN A 12 5.96 -2.13 -11.01
N ASN A 13 5.58 -2.62 -12.20
CA ASN A 13 5.05 -1.84 -13.31
C ASN A 13 3.83 -2.55 -13.88
N MET A 14 2.65 -1.94 -13.81
CA MET A 14 1.41 -2.55 -14.29
C MET A 14 0.42 -1.50 -14.79
N TYR A 15 -0.51 -1.91 -15.65
CA TYR A 15 -1.59 -1.06 -16.16
C TYR A 15 -2.93 -1.69 -15.79
N ASP A 16 -3.86 -0.86 -15.32
CA ASP A 16 -5.23 -1.27 -15.05
C ASP A 16 -6.18 -0.57 -16.05
N PRO A 17 -6.93 -1.32 -16.87
CA PRO A 17 -7.84 -0.76 -17.88
C PRO A 17 -9.10 -0.11 -17.28
N VAL A 18 -9.52 -0.48 -16.07
CA VAL A 18 -10.67 0.12 -15.36
C VAL A 18 -10.26 1.49 -14.80
N PHE A 19 -9.05 1.58 -14.25
CA PHE A 19 -8.48 2.84 -13.78
C PHE A 19 -7.96 3.72 -14.92
N ASN A 20 -7.74 3.13 -16.09
CA ASN A 20 -7.04 3.70 -17.23
C ASN A 20 -5.75 4.41 -16.80
N ALA A 21 -4.94 3.72 -16.00
CA ALA A 21 -3.74 4.27 -15.37
C ALA A 21 -2.65 3.21 -15.24
N SER A 22 -1.40 3.68 -15.19
CA SER A 22 -0.22 2.84 -15.00
C SER A 22 0.40 3.08 -13.63
N PHE A 23 0.61 1.99 -12.89
CA PHE A 23 1.39 1.96 -11.66
C PHE A 23 2.87 1.74 -12.00
N SER A 24 3.75 2.53 -11.38
CA SER A 24 5.19 2.25 -11.32
C SER A 24 5.78 2.79 -10.02
N LEU A 25 6.89 2.21 -9.56
CA LEU A 25 7.60 2.69 -8.35
C LEU A 25 8.16 4.12 -8.49
N SER A 26 8.31 4.61 -9.72
CA SER A 26 8.75 5.96 -10.06
C SER A 26 7.61 6.96 -10.27
N SER A 27 6.36 6.48 -10.38
CA SER A 27 5.18 7.32 -10.62
C SER A 27 4.53 7.76 -9.31
N SER A 28 3.82 8.88 -9.35
CA SER A 28 2.94 9.32 -8.26
C SER A 28 1.79 8.35 -8.00
N GLU A 29 1.43 7.51 -8.98
CA GLU A 29 0.41 6.46 -8.84
C GLU A 29 0.74 5.45 -7.74
N LYS A 30 2.02 5.28 -7.36
CA LYS A 30 2.39 4.45 -6.22
C LYS A 30 1.76 4.90 -4.91
N ASN A 31 1.42 6.18 -4.78
CA ASN A 31 0.83 6.72 -3.56
C ASN A 31 -0.70 6.63 -3.57
N ASN A 32 -1.31 6.08 -4.62
CA ASN A 32 -2.76 6.05 -4.76
C ASN A 32 -3.33 4.77 -4.10
N PRO A 33 -4.13 4.88 -3.03
CA PRO A 33 -4.64 3.72 -2.28
C PRO A 33 -5.45 2.72 -3.13
N ARG A 34 -5.99 3.14 -4.28
CA ARG A 34 -6.80 2.27 -5.17
C ARG A 34 -6.05 1.03 -5.66
N TRP A 35 -4.72 1.08 -5.70
CA TRP A 35 -3.87 -0.04 -6.10
C TRP A 35 -3.64 -1.06 -4.98
N TYR A 36 -3.91 -0.70 -3.73
CA TYR A 36 -3.58 -1.45 -2.53
C TYR A 36 -4.83 -2.09 -1.96
N GLN A 37 -5.08 -3.34 -2.34
CA GLN A 37 -6.26 -4.07 -1.88
C GLN A 37 -5.94 -4.94 -0.65
N GLY A 38 -6.98 -5.35 0.06
CA GLY A 38 -6.87 -6.15 1.27
C GLY A 38 -6.53 -5.30 2.50
N GLN A 39 -5.93 -5.93 3.51
CA GLN A 39 -5.59 -5.28 4.77
C GLN A 39 -4.15 -5.61 5.18
N PRO A 40 -3.25 -4.62 5.22
CA PRO A 40 -1.90 -4.86 5.69
C PRO A 40 -1.87 -5.14 7.20
N ILE A 41 -0.77 -5.75 7.67
CA ILE A 41 -0.68 -6.21 9.06
C ILE A 41 -0.70 -5.05 10.07
N TRP A 42 -0.15 -3.89 9.71
CA TRP A 42 -0.19 -2.70 10.57
C TRP A 42 -1.62 -2.21 10.81
N ASN A 43 -2.46 -2.12 9.78
CA ASN A 43 -3.89 -1.79 9.96
C ASN A 43 -4.58 -2.84 10.84
N THR A 44 -4.27 -4.13 10.63
CA THR A 44 -4.84 -5.23 11.43
C THR A 44 -4.52 -5.09 12.92
N ALA A 45 -3.27 -4.71 13.25
CA ALA A 45 -2.84 -4.47 14.62
C ALA A 45 -3.53 -3.23 15.22
N MET A 46 -3.59 -2.13 14.45
CA MET A 46 -4.21 -0.88 14.87
C MET A 46 -5.71 -1.01 15.12
N TYR A 47 -6.44 -1.73 14.25
CA TYR A 47 -7.87 -2.01 14.47
C TYR A 47 -8.13 -2.90 15.69
N GLN A 48 -7.11 -3.60 16.17
CA GLN A 48 -7.15 -4.40 17.41
C GLN A 48 -6.52 -3.67 18.62
N GLY A 49 -6.29 -2.36 18.51
CA GLY A 49 -5.84 -1.52 19.63
C GLY A 49 -4.34 -1.55 19.90
N LEU A 50 -3.53 -2.10 19.00
CA LEU A 50 -2.07 -2.11 19.11
C LEU A 50 -1.45 -1.00 18.24
N LYS A 51 -0.28 -0.50 18.63
CA LYS A 51 0.47 0.45 17.81
C LYS A 51 1.35 -0.27 16.79
N ALA A 52 1.51 0.33 15.61
CA ALA A 52 2.35 -0.18 14.53
C ALA A 52 3.36 0.88 14.04
N GLY A 53 4.61 0.45 13.86
CA GLY A 53 5.69 1.26 13.28
C GLY A 53 6.30 0.58 12.06
N THR A 54 6.46 1.31 10.96
CA THR A 54 7.03 0.82 9.71
C THR A 54 8.16 1.70 9.22
N PHE A 55 9.22 1.09 8.69
CA PHE A 55 10.35 1.82 8.11
C PHE A 55 10.52 1.34 6.66
N PHE A 56 10.11 2.18 5.69
CA PHE A 56 10.27 1.97 4.24
C PHE A 56 9.57 0.74 3.65
N TRP A 57 8.55 0.22 4.32
CA TRP A 57 7.81 -0.93 3.78
C TRP A 57 6.90 -0.49 2.62
N PRO A 58 6.89 -1.20 1.46
CA PRO A 58 6.02 -0.85 0.34
C PRO A 58 4.54 -0.76 0.74
N GLY A 59 3.93 0.42 0.52
CA GLY A 59 2.53 0.70 0.88
C GLY A 59 2.34 1.21 2.30
N SER A 60 3.38 1.27 3.14
CA SER A 60 3.28 1.87 4.48
C SER A 60 3.17 3.40 4.46
N ASP A 61 3.65 4.02 3.39
CA ASP A 61 3.53 5.44 3.06
C ASP A 61 2.29 5.75 2.19
N VAL A 62 1.32 4.81 2.17
CA VAL A 62 0.04 4.96 1.45
C VAL A 62 -1.13 4.79 2.43
N ALA A 63 -2.17 5.60 2.27
CA ALA A 63 -3.38 5.58 3.11
C ALA A 63 -4.30 4.38 2.78
N ILE A 64 -3.82 3.15 2.96
CA ILE A 64 -4.57 1.92 2.67
C ILE A 64 -5.76 1.82 3.63
N ASN A 65 -6.97 1.64 3.08
CA ASN A 65 -8.25 1.73 3.82
C ASN A 65 -8.37 3.04 4.65
N GLY A 66 -7.79 4.13 4.14
CA GLY A 66 -7.85 5.46 4.77
C GLY A 66 -6.96 5.61 6.02
N SER A 67 -6.03 4.69 6.27
CA SER A 67 -5.16 4.71 7.45
C SER A 67 -3.69 4.54 7.08
N PHE A 68 -2.81 5.17 7.86
CA PHE A 68 -1.37 4.93 7.88
C PHE A 68 -1.00 4.19 9.17
N PRO A 69 0.17 3.53 9.24
CA PRO A 69 0.77 3.11 10.51
C PRO A 69 0.90 4.28 11.50
N ASP A 70 0.89 4.03 12.81
CA ASP A 70 1.10 5.07 13.83
C ASP A 70 2.42 5.83 13.64
N ILE A 71 3.44 5.11 13.17
CA ILE A 71 4.76 5.66 12.83
C ILE A 71 5.14 5.08 11.47
N TYR A 72 5.33 5.93 10.46
CA TYR A 72 5.84 5.52 9.16
C TYR A 72 6.88 6.51 8.66
N MET A 73 7.72 6.05 7.73
CA MET A 73 8.70 6.87 7.04
C MET A 73 8.41 6.81 5.54
N SER A 74 8.25 7.97 4.91
CA SER A 74 8.21 8.06 3.45
C SER A 74 9.49 7.46 2.89
N TYR A 75 9.37 6.60 1.88
CA TYR A 75 10.54 6.02 1.22
C TYR A 75 11.44 7.12 0.64
N ASP A 76 12.74 7.05 0.89
CA ASP A 76 13.73 8.07 0.52
C ASP A 76 14.85 7.56 -0.43
N GLY A 77 14.63 6.41 -1.08
CA GLY A 77 15.54 5.83 -2.09
C GLY A 77 15.27 6.25 -3.53
#